data_AF-A0A392Q543-F1
#
_entry.id   AF-A0A392Q543-F1
#
_cell.length_a   1.000
_cell.length_b   1.000
_cell.length_c   1.000
_cell.angle_alpha   90.00
_cell.angle_beta   90.00
_cell.angle_gamma   90.00
#
_symmetry.space_group_name_H-M   'P 1'
#
loop_
_entity.id
_entity.type
_entity.pdbx_description
1 polymer ?
#
loop_
_entity_poly.entity_id
_entity_poly.type
_entity_poly.pdbx_seq_one_letter_code
_entity_poly.pdbx_strand_id
1 'polypeptide(L)'
;FEDCTFEWLYWPQARKPYSPETIEYIKSLDAEEDIALLKFHGWDLPIECARTLRISTMLLKKGVERGLTPFEIGNMMCRESLNKESVIEEIVEEALDSVLPGTSEATLMDAVSQIMDLRLDKIFNSPF
;
A
#
# COMPACT_ATOMS: atom_id res chain seq x y z
N PHE A 1 -14.46 -16.95 -0.66
CA PHE A 1 -13.74 -15.89 -1.35
C PHE A 1 -12.35 -16.42 -1.62
N GLU A 2 -11.94 -16.49 -2.88
CA GLU A 2 -10.55 -16.77 -3.23
C GLU A 2 -9.74 -15.50 -2.98
N ASP A 3 -8.60 -15.61 -2.30
CA ASP A 3 -7.69 -14.49 -2.16
C ASP A 3 -7.16 -14.09 -3.55
N CYS A 4 -7.31 -12.82 -3.90
CA CYS A 4 -6.74 -12.30 -5.13
C CYS A 4 -5.21 -12.30 -5.00
N THR A 5 -4.55 -13.19 -5.75
CA THR A 5 -3.09 -13.17 -5.89
C THR A 5 -2.72 -12.45 -7.18
N PHE A 6 -1.71 -11.58 -7.12
CA PHE A 6 -1.15 -10.97 -8.30
C PHE A 6 -0.27 -11.98 -9.05
N GLU A 7 -0.76 -12.51 -10.18
CA GLU A 7 -0.06 -13.54 -10.96
C GLU A 7 1.37 -13.13 -11.37
N TRP A 8 1.58 -11.83 -11.63
CA TRP A 8 2.89 -11.30 -12.00
C TRP A 8 3.92 -11.38 -10.87
N LEU A 9 3.54 -11.66 -9.62
CA LEU A 9 4.49 -11.89 -8.52
C LEU A 9 5.36 -13.11 -8.76
N TYR A 10 4.88 -14.10 -9.52
CA TYR A 10 5.65 -15.29 -9.85
C TYR A 10 6.63 -15.07 -11.01
N TRP A 11 6.54 -13.94 -11.70
CA TRP A 11 7.41 -13.64 -12.83
C TRP A 11 8.80 -13.19 -12.33
N PRO A 12 9.91 -13.67 -12.94
CA PRO A 12 11.26 -13.23 -12.56
C PRO A 12 11.46 -11.71 -12.59
N GLN A 13 10.70 -11.01 -13.43
CA GLN A 13 10.71 -9.56 -13.61
C GLN A 13 10.27 -8.81 -12.34
N ALA A 14 9.35 -9.37 -11.56
CA ALA A 14 8.88 -8.73 -10.32
C ALA A 14 9.99 -8.60 -9.26
N ARG A 15 11.05 -9.42 -9.36
CA ARG A 15 12.22 -9.37 -8.45
C ARG A 15 13.31 -8.40 -8.92
N LYS A 16 13.07 -7.65 -10.00
CA LYS A 16 14.00 -6.63 -10.48
C LYS A 16 13.63 -5.27 -9.88
N PRO A 17 14.61 -4.45 -9.47
CA PRO A 17 14.33 -3.10 -9.02
C PRO A 17 13.71 -2.29 -10.17
N TYR A 18 12.91 -1.29 -9.81
CA TYR A 18 12.36 -0.33 -10.76
C TYR A 18 13.46 0.46 -11.48
N SER A 19 13.20 0.88 -12.71
CA SER A 19 14.09 1.81 -13.41
C SER A 19 14.01 3.20 -12.77
N PRO A 20 15.04 4.06 -12.91
CA PRO A 20 15.00 5.42 -12.40
C PRO A 20 13.80 6.23 -12.90
N GLU A 21 13.41 6.05 -14.17
CA GLU A 21 12.23 6.67 -14.78
C GLU A 21 10.94 6.22 -14.08
N THR A 22 10.79 4.92 -13.83
CA THR A 22 9.62 4.40 -13.12
C THR A 22 9.58 4.86 -11.67
N ILE A 23 10.74 4.98 -11.00
CA ILE A 23 10.81 5.54 -9.65
C ILE A 23 10.32 6.99 -9.63
N GLU A 24 10.71 7.80 -10.61
CA GLU A 24 10.26 9.20 -10.70
C GLU A 24 8.76 9.29 -10.97
N TYR A 25 8.24 8.44 -11.85
CA TYR A 25 6.80 8.32 -12.07
C TYR A 25 6.06 7.94 -10.78
N ILE A 26 6.52 6.93 -10.04
CA ILE A 26 5.91 6.50 -8.78
C ILE A 26 5.91 7.65 -7.75
N LYS A 27 6.99 8.43 -7.66
CA LYS A 27 7.05 9.60 -6.77
C LYS A 27 6.02 10.66 -7.11
N SER A 28 5.71 10.84 -8.40
CA SER A 28 4.71 11.80 -8.88
C SER A 28 3.25 11.39 -8.64
N LEU A 29 2.97 10.12 -8.32
CA LEU A 29 1.59 9.66 -8.08
C LEU A 29 0.95 10.39 -6.87
N ASP A 30 -0.29 10.84 -7.02
CA ASP A 30 -1.07 11.47 -5.97
C ASP A 30 -2.50 10.89 -5.95
N ALA A 31 -2.81 10.16 -4.87
CA ALA A 31 -4.10 9.51 -4.72
C ALA A 31 -5.27 10.51 -4.61
N GLU A 32 -5.06 11.71 -4.06
CA GLU A 32 -6.13 12.72 -3.95
C GLU A 32 -6.41 13.36 -5.31
N GLU A 33 -5.38 13.60 -6.13
CA GLU A 33 -5.57 14.07 -7.50
C GLU A 33 -6.35 13.04 -8.34
N ASP A 34 -5.99 11.76 -8.21
CA ASP A 34 -6.70 10.66 -8.88
C ASP A 34 -8.16 10.57 -8.42
N ILE A 35 -8.44 10.61 -7.11
CA ILE A 35 -9.81 10.59 -6.58
C ILE A 35 -10.62 11.80 -7.06
N ALA A 36 -10.02 13.00 -7.05
CA ALA A 36 -10.67 14.21 -7.54
C ALA A 36 -10.98 14.14 -9.04
N LEU A 37 -10.08 13.56 -9.83
CA LEU A 37 -10.27 13.35 -11.27
C LEU A 37 -11.43 12.39 -11.53
N LEU A 38 -11.50 11.26 -10.82
CA LEU A 38 -12.62 10.31 -10.94
C LEU A 38 -13.96 10.99 -10.60
N LYS A 39 -13.98 11.77 -9.52
CA LYS A 39 -15.15 12.55 -9.12
C LYS A 39 -15.56 13.58 -10.16
N PHE A 40 -14.58 14.28 -10.76
CA PHE A 40 -14.81 15.24 -11.84
C PHE A 40 -15.47 14.58 -13.06
N HIS A 41 -15.11 13.33 -13.37
CA HIS A 41 -15.72 12.53 -14.42
C HIS A 41 -17.04 11.84 -14.02
N GLY A 42 -17.59 12.17 -12.85
CA GLY A 42 -18.90 11.71 -12.40
C GLY A 42 -18.87 10.40 -11.60
N TRP A 43 -17.69 9.91 -11.22
CA TRP A 43 -17.58 8.74 -10.36
C TRP A 43 -17.14 9.14 -8.95
N ASP A 44 -18.10 9.22 -8.02
CA ASP A 44 -17.82 9.41 -6.60
C ASP A 44 -17.43 8.05 -5.99
N LEU A 45 -16.15 7.90 -5.63
CA LEU A 45 -15.64 6.65 -5.07
C LEU A 45 -16.24 6.38 -3.69
N PRO A 46 -16.69 5.15 -3.41
CA PRO A 46 -16.97 4.72 -2.04
C PRO A 46 -15.76 4.95 -1.13
N ILE A 47 -16.00 5.30 0.12
CA ILE A 47 -14.93 5.67 1.08
C ILE A 47 -13.91 4.54 1.24
N GLU A 48 -14.35 3.29 1.21
CA GLU A 48 -13.51 2.10 1.32
C GLU A 48 -12.61 1.91 0.09
N CYS A 49 -13.13 2.23 -1.10
CA CYS A 49 -12.36 2.21 -2.34
C CYS A 49 -11.30 3.32 -2.36
N ALA A 50 -11.69 4.54 -1.98
CA ALA A 50 -10.77 5.66 -1.86
C ALA A 50 -9.66 5.39 -0.83
N ARG A 51 -10.02 4.77 0.31
CA ARG A 51 -9.06 4.33 1.32
C ARG A 51 -8.07 3.31 0.76
N THR A 52 -8.56 2.31 0.05
CA THR A 52 -7.70 1.30 -0.59
C THR A 52 -6.71 1.94 -1.57
N LEU A 53 -7.17 2.91 -2.38
CA LEU A 53 -6.31 3.64 -3.30
C LEU A 53 -5.23 4.45 -2.56
N ARG A 54 -5.59 5.21 -1.51
CA ARG A 54 -4.63 5.96 -0.68
C ARG A 54 -3.55 5.05 -0.10
N ILE A 55 -3.96 3.95 0.51
CA ILE A 55 -3.06 3.03 1.22
C ILE A 55 -2.14 2.30 0.23
N SER A 56 -2.67 1.84 -0.90
CA SER A 56 -1.85 1.17 -1.92
C SER A 56 -0.86 2.11 -2.60
N THR A 57 -1.27 3.35 -2.92
CA THR A 57 -0.35 4.39 -3.42
C THR A 57 0.73 4.72 -2.39
N MET A 58 0.36 4.83 -1.11
CA MET A 58 1.32 5.08 -0.03
C MET A 58 2.34 3.93 0.11
N LEU A 59 1.88 2.68 0.11
CA LEU A 59 2.72 1.49 0.18
C LEU A 59 3.70 1.45 -0.99
N LEU A 60 3.23 1.69 -2.21
CA LEU A 60 4.07 1.71 -3.39
C LEU A 60 5.16 2.79 -3.28
N LYS A 61 4.80 4.03 -2.93
CA LYS A 61 5.74 5.14 -2.80
C LYS A 61 6.79 4.88 -1.72
N LYS A 62 6.37 4.49 -0.53
CA LYS A 62 7.25 4.22 0.61
C LYS A 62 8.15 2.99 0.41
N GLY A 63 7.63 1.97 -0.26
CA GLY A 63 8.41 0.77 -0.61
C GLY A 63 9.49 1.07 -1.63
N VAL A 64 9.14 1.79 -2.71
CA VAL A 64 10.11 2.19 -3.74
C VAL A 64 11.19 3.13 -3.19
N GLU A 65 10.83 4.05 -2.29
CA GLU A 65 11.81 4.92 -1.61
C GLU A 65 12.87 4.11 -0.83
N ARG A 66 12.48 2.94 -0.30
CA ARG A 66 13.36 1.99 0.39
C ARG A 66 14.05 0.99 -0.54
N GLY A 67 13.90 1.14 -1.85
CA GLY A 67 14.51 0.25 -2.84
C GLY A 67 13.86 -1.13 -2.95
N LEU A 68 12.64 -1.30 -2.42
CA LEU A 68 11.91 -2.56 -2.55
C LEU A 68 11.50 -2.82 -4.00
N THR A 69 11.52 -4.10 -4.37
CA THR A 69 11.11 -4.62 -5.68
C THR A 69 9.58 -4.73 -5.78
N PRO A 70 9.01 -4.79 -7.00
CA PRO A 70 7.59 -5.10 -7.19
C PRO A 70 7.13 -6.36 -6.45
N PHE A 71 7.99 -7.39 -6.40
CA PHE A 71 7.72 -8.64 -5.68
C PHE A 71 7.55 -8.39 -4.19
N GLU A 72 8.48 -7.68 -3.55
CA GLU A 72 8.42 -7.42 -2.11
C GLU A 72 7.18 -6.59 -1.76
N ILE A 73 6.90 -5.53 -2.54
CA ILE A 73 5.73 -4.66 -2.34
C ILE A 73 4.43 -5.43 -2.55
N GLY A 74 4.28 -6.14 -3.67
CA GLY A 74 3.03 -6.84 -3.97
C GLY A 74 2.80 -8.06 -3.06
N ASN A 75 3.87 -8.72 -2.58
CA ASN A 75 3.74 -9.79 -1.60
C ASN A 75 3.20 -9.29 -0.25
N MET A 76 3.42 -8.02 0.12
CA MET A 76 2.80 -7.42 1.32
C MET A 76 1.29 -7.24 1.20
N MET A 77 0.76 -7.21 -0.03
CA MET A 77 -0.67 -7.08 -0.30
C MET A 77 -1.40 -8.42 -0.38
N CYS A 78 -0.67 -9.53 -0.48
CA CYS A 78 -1.24 -10.86 -0.60
C CYS A 78 -1.20 -11.61 0.74
N ARG A 79 -2.25 -12.37 1.02
CA ARG A 79 -2.27 -13.30 2.16
C ARG A 79 -1.45 -14.54 1.83
N GLU A 80 -0.71 -15.05 2.82
CA GLU A 80 0.01 -16.33 2.67
C GLU A 80 -0.96 -17.53 2.69
N SER A 81 -2.08 -17.39 3.39
CA SER A 81 -3.17 -18.38 3.44
C SER A 81 -4.47 -17.69 3.83
N LEU A 82 -5.62 -18.33 3.56
CA LEU A 82 -6.94 -17.79 3.91
C LEU A 82 -7.12 -17.43 5.40
N ASN A 83 -6.28 -18.00 6.28
CA ASN A 83 -6.35 -17.83 7.73
C ASN A 83 -5.29 -16.88 8.29
N LYS A 84 -4.46 -16.27 7.43
CA LYS A 84 -3.41 -15.34 7.84
C LYS A 84 -3.55 -14.06 7.03
N GLU A 85 -3.74 -12.95 7.73
CA GLU A 85 -3.82 -11.63 7.14
C GLU A 85 -2.53 -11.28 6.40
N SER A 86 -2.67 -10.43 5.39
CA SER A 86 -1.55 -9.83 4.69
C SER A 86 -0.92 -8.74 5.53
N VAL A 87 0.32 -8.38 5.21
CA VAL A 87 1.04 -7.32 5.95
C VAL A 87 0.28 -5.99 5.89
N ILE A 88 -0.39 -5.69 4.77
CA ILE A 88 -1.16 -4.47 4.64
C ILE A 88 -2.45 -4.49 5.48
N GLU A 89 -3.07 -5.65 5.65
CA GLU A 89 -4.24 -5.82 6.53
C GLU A 89 -3.84 -5.63 7.99
N GLU A 90 -2.75 -6.26 8.42
CA GLU A 90 -2.20 -6.07 9.78
C GLU A 90 -1.89 -4.58 10.06
N ILE A 91 -1.32 -3.87 9.09
CA ILE A 91 -1.03 -2.42 9.22
C ILE A 91 -2.32 -1.63 9.41
N VAL A 92 -3.37 -1.95 8.63
CA VAL A 92 -4.64 -1.22 8.70
C VAL A 92 -5.39 -1.53 9.99
N GLU A 93 -5.40 -2.79 10.43
CA GLU A 93 -6.01 -3.16 11.71
C GLU A 93 -5.29 -2.49 12.88
N GLU A 94 -3.95 -2.54 12.92
CA GLU A 94 -3.15 -1.87 13.94
C GLU A 94 -3.42 -0.35 13.95
N ALA A 95 -3.60 0.27 12.78
CA ALA A 95 -3.95 1.68 12.68
C ALA A 95 -5.36 1.96 13.23
N LEU A 96 -6.34 1.12 12.91
CA LEU A 96 -7.71 1.24 13.41
C LEU A 96 -7.77 1.09 14.94
N ASP A 97 -7.01 0.16 15.51
CA ASP A 97 -6.93 -0.04 16.96
C ASP A 97 -6.21 1.11 17.69
N SER A 98 -5.31 1.81 16.99
CA SER A 98 -4.56 2.93 17.56
C SER A 98 -5.35 4.25 17.62
N VAL A 99 -6.48 4.34 16.91
CA VAL A 99 -7.28 5.58 16.82
C VAL A 99 -8.65 5.43 17.50
N LEU A 100 -9.22 6.55 17.94
CA LEU A 100 -10.56 6.55 18.54
C LEU A 100 -11.66 6.30 17.49
N PRO A 101 -12.76 5.61 17.84
CA PRO A 101 -13.92 5.48 16.96
C PRO A 101 -14.45 6.85 16.51
N GLY A 102 -14.75 6.99 15.22
CA GLY A 102 -15.25 8.25 14.64
C GLY A 102 -14.17 9.31 14.38
N THR A 103 -12.88 8.94 14.43
CA THR A 103 -11.80 9.82 13.98
C THR A 103 -11.93 10.17 12.49
N SER A 104 -11.23 11.22 12.06
CA SER A 104 -11.22 11.63 10.66
C SER A 104 -10.42 10.67 9.79
N GLU A 105 -10.76 10.58 8.50
CA GLU A 105 -10.02 9.76 7.54
C GLU A 105 -8.54 10.19 7.46
N ALA A 106 -8.26 11.49 7.57
CA ALA A 106 -6.88 12.00 7.59
C ALA A 106 -6.09 11.44 8.79
N THR A 107 -6.70 11.44 9.99
CA THR A 107 -6.07 10.89 11.19
C THR A 107 -5.81 9.39 11.07
N LEU A 108 -6.73 8.64 10.45
CA LEU A 108 -6.50 7.22 10.16
C LEU A 108 -5.35 7.03 9.16
N MET A 109 -5.28 7.83 8.10
CA MET A 109 -4.19 7.76 7.11
C MET A 109 -2.84 8.12 7.72
N ASP A 110 -2.78 9.07 8.65
CA ASP A 110 -1.56 9.41 9.39
C ASP A 110 -1.08 8.22 10.24
N ALA A 111 -2.00 7.53 10.93
CA ALA A 111 -1.69 6.34 11.71
C ALA A 111 -1.19 5.19 10.82
N VAL A 112 -1.88 4.92 9.70
CA VAL A 112 -1.45 3.93 8.69
C VAL A 112 -0.05 4.27 8.18
N SER A 113 0.24 5.53 7.84
CA SER A 113 1.56 5.94 7.36
C SER A 113 2.66 5.64 8.37
N GLN A 114 2.46 5.97 9.64
CA GLN A 114 3.46 5.77 10.69
C GLN A 114 3.72 4.28 10.94
N ILE A 115 2.67 3.47 11.04
CA ILE A 115 2.80 2.02 11.24
C ILE A 115 3.45 1.37 10.02
N MET A 116 3.08 1.80 8.81
CA MET A 116 3.68 1.32 7.57
C MET A 116 5.18 1.63 7.51
N ASP A 117 5.61 2.85 7.89
CA ASP A 117 7.03 3.19 7.99
C ASP A 117 7.77 2.25 8.94
N LEU A 118 7.22 2.00 10.14
CA LEU A 118 7.81 1.08 11.12
C LEU A 118 7.94 -0.35 10.58
N ARG A 119 6.93 -0.85 9.86
CA ARG A 119 6.95 -2.20 9.26
C ARG A 119 7.95 -2.29 8.11
N LEU A 120 7.96 -1.30 7.22
CA LEU A 120 8.89 -1.25 6.09
C LEU A 120 10.34 -1.09 6.53
N ASP A 121 10.61 -0.28 7.57
CA ASP A 121 11.95 -0.11 8.13
C ASP A 121 12.47 -1.41 8.74
N LYS A 122 11.60 -2.21 9.39
CA LYS A 122 11.99 -3.54 9.89
C LYS A 122 12.36 -4.49 8.75
N ILE A 123 11.60 -4.49 7.66
CA ILE A 123 11.86 -5.33 6.49
C ILE A 123 13.19 -4.92 5.83
N PHE A 124 13.37 -3.62 5.61
CA PHE A 124 14.59 -3.08 5.01
C PHE A 124 15.84 -3.32 5.87
N ASN A 125 15.73 -3.16 7.19
CA ASN A 125 16.86 -3.33 8.12
C ASN A 125 17.06 -4.79 8.59
N SER A 126 16.25 -5.75 8.13
CA SER A 126 16.44 -7.15 8.50
C SER A 126 17.74 -7.68 7.89
N PRO A 127 18.74 -8.09 8.70
CA PRO A 127 19.94 -8.70 8.15
C PRO A 127 19.56 -10.06 7.56
N PHE A 128 19.89 -10.29 6.30
CA PHE A 128 19.98 -11.63 5.75
C PHE A 128 21.09 -12.42 6.45
#